data_AF-A0A2I1R6L2-F1
#
_entry.id   AF-A0A2I1R6L2-F1
#
_cell.length_a   1.000
_cell.length_b   1.000
_cell.length_c   1.000
_cell.angle_alpha   90.00
_cell.angle_beta   90.00
_cell.angle_gamma   90.00
#
_symmetry.space_group_name_H-M   'P 1'
#
loop_
_entity.id
_entity.type
_entity.pdbx_description
1 polymer ?
#
loop_
_entity_poly.entity_id
_entity_poly.type
_entity_poly.pdbx_seq_one_letter_code
_entity_poly.pdbx_strand_id
1 'polypeptide(L)'
;MTRSHNHPVGDGVLGSSPGCQHQHPEVLAEVWRNTVEPDRVTCDYVAVEAHDSTQSMADLIEGGRTLVGVIGTVQRDNWDHPERAVFHSRVGKTLYLRSADPCDPASEPIPVYEGDEVVVLEHVSHMSIHTEPEGPAGFLISQRLVPVREEHGKVVARPLRHGEPDDGRRCHVRPGDQVEILPAVELDYIDEWEGRDVSGYVPLTPVLWAWMSLGEHNSEDKRRYLLAAARRLDQAQNLFRRIEELRQSDHEGAPATRRAIFELVGATELAVVSLSRAIDMCRQAESAIGTIVRVPNEITTTCDAVTKIRNAYEHIEDRALGNERHRPHPDALTIFKHDQVVGDGVIEYGAYRLDLITEVPQIIRATRQFLKGVAAEI
;
A
#
# COMPACT_ATOMS: atom_id res chain seq x y z
N MET A 1 44.85 -40.74 45.52
CA MET A 1 45.90 -39.83 46.04
C MET A 1 45.33 -38.42 46.10
N THR A 2 45.39 -37.81 47.28
CA THR A 2 45.33 -36.36 47.62
C THR A 2 46.02 -35.43 46.59
N ARG A 3 45.70 -34.13 46.39
CA ARG A 3 44.92 -33.06 47.10
C ARG A 3 44.44 -32.01 46.03
N SER A 4 43.27 -31.38 46.14
CA SER A 4 43.00 -29.96 46.53
C SER A 4 44.12 -28.93 46.22
N HIS A 5 43.89 -27.73 45.67
CA HIS A 5 42.94 -26.62 45.97
C HIS A 5 42.75 -25.71 44.71
N ASN A 6 41.91 -24.66 44.58
CA ASN A 6 40.91 -23.98 45.43
C ASN A 6 39.87 -23.18 44.57
N HIS A 7 38.91 -22.50 45.20
CA HIS A 7 38.07 -21.41 44.64
C HIS A 7 38.44 -20.04 45.29
N PRO A 8 38.06 -18.87 44.70
CA PRO A 8 36.73 -18.22 44.87
C PRO A 8 36.08 -17.86 43.51
N VAL A 9 34.76 -17.91 43.29
CA VAL A 9 33.62 -17.15 43.87
C VAL A 9 33.71 -15.63 43.62
N GLY A 10 32.79 -15.13 42.78
CA GLY A 10 32.48 -13.72 42.56
C GLY A 10 31.14 -13.61 41.84
N ASP A 11 30.19 -12.87 42.41
CA ASP A 11 28.78 -12.84 41.98
C ASP A 11 28.55 -12.11 40.65
N GLY A 12 27.58 -12.60 39.87
CA GLY A 12 27.10 -12.00 38.63
C GLY A 12 25.57 -12.01 38.58
N VAL A 13 24.96 -10.86 38.84
CA VAL A 13 23.50 -10.70 38.99
C VAL A 13 22.78 -10.61 37.64
N LEU A 14 21.59 -11.23 37.60
CA LEU A 14 20.46 -11.03 36.67
C LEU A 14 20.67 -10.03 35.51
N GLY A 15 20.85 -10.55 34.28
CA GLY A 15 20.78 -9.79 33.03
C GLY A 15 19.49 -10.09 32.26
N SER A 16 18.70 -9.05 32.01
CA SER A 16 17.38 -9.10 31.35
C SER A 16 17.42 -9.51 29.86
N SER A 17 16.32 -10.12 29.40
CA SER A 17 16.11 -10.56 28.00
C SER A 17 16.32 -9.43 26.97
N PRO A 18 17.01 -9.70 25.84
CA PRO A 18 16.92 -8.88 24.64
C PRO A 18 15.62 -9.22 23.91
N GLY A 19 14.73 -8.25 23.75
CA GLY A 19 13.53 -8.42 22.92
C GLY A 19 13.88 -8.44 21.43
N CYS A 20 13.15 -9.24 20.64
CA CYS A 20 13.23 -9.20 19.18
C CYS A 20 12.78 -7.83 18.66
N GLN A 21 13.72 -6.94 18.38
CA GLN A 21 13.49 -5.81 17.49
C GLN A 21 13.49 -6.35 16.07
N HIS A 22 12.30 -6.55 15.50
CA HIS A 22 12.16 -6.69 14.05
C HIS A 22 12.44 -5.33 13.41
N GLN A 23 13.70 -5.12 13.03
CA GLN A 23 14.09 -4.00 12.19
C GLN A 23 13.55 -4.28 10.78
N HIS A 24 12.57 -3.49 10.35
CA HIS A 24 12.17 -3.46 8.95
C HIS A 24 13.36 -2.92 8.14
N PRO A 25 13.73 -3.53 6.99
CA PRO A 25 14.72 -2.95 6.11
C PRO A 25 14.14 -1.67 5.49
N GLU A 26 14.69 -0.51 5.87
CA GLU A 26 14.34 0.76 5.26
C GLU A 26 14.80 0.73 3.79
N VAL A 27 13.83 0.73 2.87
CA VAL A 27 14.10 0.82 1.43
C VAL A 27 14.74 2.16 1.14
N LEU A 28 16.03 2.14 0.82
CA LEU A 28 16.81 3.29 0.38
C LEU A 28 16.35 3.75 -1.03
N ALA A 29 15.16 4.34 -1.11
CA ALA A 29 14.89 5.26 -2.19
C ALA A 29 15.83 6.49 -2.06
N GLU A 30 16.06 7.16 -3.18
CA GLU A 30 17.01 8.26 -3.25
C GLU A 30 16.58 9.44 -2.35
N VAL A 31 17.52 10.28 -1.90
CA VAL A 31 17.16 11.48 -1.13
C VAL A 31 16.67 12.56 -2.09
N TRP A 32 15.35 12.64 -2.28
CA TRP A 32 14.72 13.65 -3.12
C TRP A 32 14.93 15.05 -2.51
N ARG A 33 15.50 15.96 -3.30
CA ARG A 33 15.73 17.36 -2.95
C ARG A 33 15.19 18.28 -4.03
N ASN A 34 14.15 19.03 -3.70
CA ASN A 34 13.61 20.09 -4.56
C ASN A 34 13.69 21.43 -3.84
N THR A 35 13.95 22.49 -4.61
CA THR A 35 13.76 23.88 -4.17
C THR A 35 12.34 24.30 -4.49
N VAL A 36 11.67 24.97 -3.56
CA VAL A 36 10.31 25.49 -3.78
C VAL A 36 10.40 26.90 -4.40
N GLU A 37 9.83 27.06 -5.60
CA GLU A 37 9.67 28.37 -6.25
C GLU A 37 8.42 29.08 -5.71
N PRO A 38 8.47 30.40 -5.45
CA PRO A 38 7.40 31.11 -4.77
C PRO A 38 6.12 31.21 -5.60
N ASP A 39 5.08 30.52 -5.14
CA ASP A 39 3.71 30.65 -5.62
C ASP A 39 3.14 32.05 -5.32
N ARG A 40 2.17 32.52 -6.10
CA ARG A 40 1.47 33.79 -5.80
C ARG A 40 0.46 33.58 -4.67
N VAL A 41 0.65 34.35 -3.60
CA VAL A 41 -0.19 34.29 -2.40
C VAL A 41 -0.63 35.69 -1.99
N THR A 42 -1.89 35.81 -1.56
CA THR A 42 -2.49 37.02 -0.99
C THR A 42 -3.04 36.71 0.40
N CYS A 43 -3.16 37.73 1.25
CA CYS A 43 -3.74 37.62 2.59
C CYS A 43 -4.93 38.56 2.71
N ASP A 44 -5.97 38.16 3.45
CA ASP A 44 -7.05 39.06 3.84
C ASP A 44 -6.56 39.96 4.98
N TYR A 45 -5.93 41.07 4.60
CA TYR A 45 -5.39 42.07 5.50
C TYR A 45 -6.47 43.08 5.87
N VAL A 46 -6.97 42.99 7.09
CA VAL A 46 -7.91 43.96 7.65
C VAL A 46 -7.10 45.00 8.42
N ALA A 47 -7.02 46.22 7.86
CA ALA A 47 -6.40 47.35 8.55
C ALA A 47 -7.20 47.69 9.82
N VAL A 48 -6.52 47.98 10.92
CA VAL A 48 -7.18 48.50 12.13
C VAL A 48 -7.47 49.98 11.90
N GLU A 49 -8.75 50.35 11.81
CA GLU A 49 -9.13 51.76 11.74
C GLU A 49 -8.75 52.48 13.04
N ALA A 50 -8.11 53.65 12.92
CA ALA A 50 -7.56 54.42 14.03
C ALA A 50 -8.59 55.03 15.01
N HIS A 51 -9.86 54.60 14.95
CA HIS A 51 -10.97 55.14 15.72
C HIS A 51 -11.72 54.13 16.61
N ASP A 52 -11.57 52.83 16.40
CA ASP A 52 -12.28 51.80 17.18
C ASP A 52 -11.36 50.99 18.11
N SER A 53 -10.84 51.66 19.14
CA SER A 53 -10.66 51.04 20.47
C SER A 53 -10.24 52.08 21.53
N THR A 54 -11.04 52.18 22.59
CA THR A 54 -10.64 52.82 23.87
C THR A 54 -9.83 51.87 24.77
N GLN A 55 -9.31 50.77 24.22
CA GLN A 55 -8.32 49.92 24.87
C GLN A 55 -6.95 50.59 24.79
N SER A 56 -6.19 50.45 25.88
CA SER A 56 -4.92 51.12 26.11
C SER A 56 -3.95 50.99 24.93
N MET A 57 -3.44 52.11 24.41
CA MET A 57 -2.35 52.13 23.44
C MET A 57 -1.09 51.37 23.91
N ALA A 58 -0.95 51.10 25.21
CA ALA A 58 0.16 50.32 25.75
C ALA A 58 0.10 48.82 25.37
N ASP A 59 -1.09 48.28 25.08
CA ASP A 59 -1.28 46.88 24.72
C ASP A 59 -1.04 46.63 23.22
N LEU A 60 -1.00 47.69 22.41
CA LEU A 60 -0.81 47.67 20.95
C LEU A 60 0.66 47.77 20.51
N ILE A 61 1.61 47.81 21.46
CA ILE A 61 3.03 48.05 21.21
C ILE A 61 3.86 46.84 21.63
N GLU A 62 4.00 45.86 20.74
CA GLU A 62 4.96 44.77 20.93
C GLU A 62 6.34 45.20 20.41
N GLY A 63 7.32 45.35 21.32
CA GLY A 63 8.71 45.68 20.95
C GLY A 63 8.90 47.07 20.33
N GLY A 64 7.97 48.00 20.53
CA GLY A 64 8.08 49.39 20.05
C GLY A 64 7.53 49.66 18.64
N ARG A 65 6.83 48.70 18.01
CA ARG A 65 6.14 48.89 16.73
C ARG A 65 4.65 49.12 16.92
N THR A 66 4.05 49.93 16.06
CA THR A 66 2.59 50.20 16.02
C THR A 66 1.84 49.04 15.34
N LEU A 67 0.72 48.57 15.90
CA LEU A 67 -0.19 47.67 15.19
C LEU A 67 -0.84 48.40 14.01
N VAL A 68 -0.89 47.78 12.82
CA VAL A 68 -1.49 48.37 11.61
C VAL A 68 -2.67 47.57 11.06
N GLY A 69 -2.75 46.27 11.37
CA GLY A 69 -3.78 45.38 10.84
C GLY A 69 -3.74 43.99 11.47
N VAL A 70 -4.70 43.16 11.09
CA VAL A 70 -4.74 41.73 11.42
C VAL A 70 -4.95 40.90 10.15
N ILE A 71 -4.42 39.68 10.14
CA ILE A 71 -4.63 38.70 9.06
C ILE A 71 -5.39 37.51 9.64
N GLY A 72 -6.57 37.23 9.08
CA GLY A 72 -7.40 36.07 9.44
C GLY A 72 -7.25 34.88 8.49
N THR A 73 -7.03 35.15 7.19
CA THR A 73 -6.98 34.13 6.14
C THR A 73 -5.88 34.39 5.11
N VAL A 74 -5.53 33.32 4.39
CA VAL A 74 -4.55 33.26 3.30
C VAL A 74 -5.28 32.70 2.07
N GLN A 75 -5.14 33.37 0.93
CA GLN A 75 -5.66 32.93 -0.36
C GLN A 75 -4.47 32.70 -1.31
N ARG A 76 -4.39 31.50 -1.90
CA ARG A 76 -3.40 31.17 -2.95
C ARG A 76 -4.07 31.21 -4.33
N ASP A 77 -3.34 31.59 -5.37
CA ASP A 77 -3.90 31.73 -6.73
C ASP A 77 -4.45 30.40 -7.28
N ASN A 78 -3.87 29.26 -6.88
CA ASN A 78 -4.19 27.92 -7.38
C ASN A 78 -5.32 27.21 -6.61
N TRP A 79 -5.98 27.86 -5.64
CA TRP A 79 -6.85 27.22 -4.64
C TRP A 79 -8.26 27.82 -4.58
N ASP A 80 -9.28 26.96 -4.55
CA ASP A 80 -10.69 27.37 -4.64
C ASP A 80 -11.19 28.25 -3.48
N HIS A 81 -10.61 28.10 -2.28
CA HIS A 81 -11.10 28.73 -1.05
C HIS A 81 -9.94 29.26 -0.18
N PRO A 82 -10.16 30.37 0.56
CA PRO A 82 -9.17 30.90 1.48
C PRO A 82 -9.05 30.00 2.72
N GLU A 83 -7.83 29.65 3.11
CA GLU A 83 -7.57 28.93 4.36
C GLU A 83 -7.29 29.91 5.51
N ARG A 84 -7.57 29.48 6.75
CA ARG A 84 -7.24 30.25 7.95
C ARG A 84 -5.73 30.45 8.06
N ALA A 85 -5.30 31.66 8.42
CA ALA A 85 -3.90 31.97 8.69
C ALA A 85 -3.48 31.44 10.07
N VAL A 86 -2.29 30.86 10.16
CA VAL A 86 -1.62 30.47 11.41
C VAL A 86 -0.24 31.11 11.48
N PHE A 87 0.08 31.68 12.65
CA PHE A 87 1.38 32.30 12.89
C PHE A 87 2.48 31.24 12.88
N HIS A 88 3.51 31.44 12.06
CA HIS A 88 4.68 30.57 12.03
C HIS A 88 5.82 31.15 12.87
N SER A 89 6.32 32.33 12.48
CA SER A 89 7.41 33.01 13.16
C SER A 89 7.53 34.47 12.72
N ARG A 90 8.18 35.32 13.52
CA ARG A 90 8.58 36.68 13.10
C ARG A 90 10.10 36.81 13.25
N VAL A 91 10.80 37.10 12.17
CA VAL A 91 12.26 37.25 12.15
C VAL A 91 12.61 38.67 11.73
N GLY A 92 12.96 39.51 12.72
CA GLY A 92 13.16 40.94 12.50
C GLY A 92 11.89 41.63 12.03
N LYS A 93 11.85 41.99 10.75
CA LYS A 93 10.68 42.58 10.06
C LYS A 93 9.84 41.57 9.30
N THR A 94 10.35 40.38 8.99
CA THR A 94 9.59 39.41 8.19
C THR A 94 8.66 38.61 9.08
N LEU A 95 7.35 38.70 8.80
CA LEU A 95 6.28 37.94 9.44
C LEU A 95 5.96 36.73 8.57
N TYR A 96 6.31 35.55 9.05
CA TYR A 96 6.03 34.27 8.40
C TYR A 96 4.67 33.73 8.86
N LEU A 97 3.80 33.49 7.89
CA LEU A 97 2.47 32.91 8.06
C LEU A 97 2.41 31.54 7.37
N ARG A 98 1.58 30.64 7.85
CA ARG A 98 1.24 29.40 7.13
C ARG A 98 -0.27 29.20 7.10
N SER A 99 -0.74 28.39 6.17
CA SER A 99 -2.15 27.99 6.14
C SER A 99 -2.45 26.93 7.20
N ALA A 100 -3.64 26.97 7.80
CA ALA A 100 -4.06 26.06 8.87
C ALA A 100 -4.21 24.62 8.40
N ASP A 101 -3.54 23.69 9.08
CA ASP A 101 -3.69 22.26 8.85
C ASP A 101 -4.98 21.73 9.52
N PRO A 102 -5.56 20.60 9.05
CA PRO A 102 -6.74 20.00 9.66
C PRO A 102 -6.63 19.72 11.17
N CYS A 103 -5.41 19.47 11.68
CA CYS A 103 -5.14 19.28 13.11
C CYS A 103 -5.02 20.59 13.92
N ASP A 104 -4.89 21.76 13.29
CA ASP A 104 -4.67 23.00 14.03
C ASP A 104 -5.90 23.41 14.83
N PRO A 105 -5.79 23.68 16.14
CA PRO A 105 -6.88 24.28 16.90
C PRO A 105 -7.23 25.66 16.33
N ALA A 106 -8.43 26.16 16.61
CA ALA A 106 -8.80 27.54 16.28
C ALA A 106 -7.78 28.53 16.87
N SER A 107 -7.45 29.56 16.08
CA SER A 107 -6.45 30.58 16.42
C SER A 107 -7.05 31.97 16.25
N GLU A 108 -6.55 32.92 17.03
CA GLU A 108 -6.90 34.34 16.89
C GLU A 108 -6.27 34.95 15.62
N PRO A 109 -6.83 36.06 15.09
CA PRO A 109 -6.24 36.79 13.97
C PRO A 109 -4.83 37.28 14.29
N ILE A 110 -3.95 37.27 13.29
CA ILE A 110 -2.52 37.47 13.50
C ILE A 110 -2.19 38.96 13.40
N PRO A 111 -1.61 39.59 14.43
CA PRO A 111 -1.30 41.01 14.43
C PRO A 111 -0.14 41.35 13.49
N VAL A 112 -0.34 42.34 12.62
CA VAL A 112 0.65 42.90 11.70
C VAL A 112 1.08 44.27 12.21
N TYR A 113 2.39 44.50 12.32
CA TYR A 113 2.94 45.75 12.82
C TYR A 113 3.57 46.60 11.71
N GLU A 114 3.74 47.90 11.99
CA GLU A 114 4.32 48.85 11.06
C GLU A 114 5.72 48.42 10.59
N GLY A 115 5.88 48.30 9.28
CA GLY A 115 7.12 47.84 8.65
C GLY A 115 7.35 46.34 8.69
N ASP A 116 6.36 45.53 9.07
CA ASP A 116 6.40 44.08 8.83
C ASP A 116 6.28 43.76 7.33
N GLU A 117 7.07 42.81 6.87
CA GLU A 117 7.00 42.19 5.54
C GLU A 117 6.31 40.83 5.69
N VAL A 118 5.11 40.66 5.11
CA VAL A 118 4.34 39.43 5.25
C VAL A 118 4.77 38.42 4.19
N VAL A 119 5.23 37.25 4.65
CA VAL A 119 5.61 36.12 3.80
C VAL A 119 4.77 34.92 4.19
N VAL A 120 4.07 34.33 3.22
CA VAL A 120 3.34 33.09 3.45
C VAL A 120 4.21 31.90 3.03
N LEU A 121 4.29 30.90 3.90
CA LEU A 121 4.91 29.62 3.61
C LEU A 121 4.05 28.85 2.61
N GLU A 122 4.71 28.15 1.69
CA GLU A 122 4.11 27.09 0.92
C GLU A 122 3.93 25.85 1.76
N HIS A 123 3.22 24.84 1.23
CA HIS A 123 3.25 23.54 1.87
C HIS A 123 3.20 22.39 0.88
N VAL A 124 3.83 21.30 1.28
CA VAL A 124 3.80 20.01 0.59
C VAL A 124 3.03 19.03 1.47
N SER A 125 1.93 18.49 0.95
CA SER A 125 1.10 17.50 1.64
C SER A 125 1.31 16.08 1.10
N HIS A 126 1.71 15.95 -0.17
CA HIS A 126 1.89 14.70 -0.88
C HIS A 126 3.08 14.78 -1.84
N MET A 127 3.61 13.62 -2.22
CA MET A 127 4.52 13.42 -3.36
C MET A 127 3.92 12.38 -4.31
N SER A 128 4.20 12.49 -5.60
CA SER A 128 3.96 11.42 -6.57
C SER A 128 5.29 10.74 -6.94
N ILE A 129 5.27 9.43 -7.11
CA ILE A 129 6.43 8.67 -7.60
C ILE A 129 6.18 8.27 -9.05
N HIS A 130 7.20 8.45 -9.88
CA HIS A 130 7.14 8.15 -11.31
C HIS A 130 8.34 7.30 -11.75
N THR A 131 8.15 6.43 -12.74
CA THR A 131 9.23 5.73 -13.46
C THR A 131 9.84 6.57 -14.60
N GLU A 132 9.17 7.65 -15.00
CA GLU A 132 9.60 8.59 -16.04
C GLU A 132 9.79 9.99 -15.43
N PRO A 133 10.72 10.82 -15.93
CA PRO A 133 10.99 12.14 -15.34
C PRO A 133 9.82 13.12 -15.37
N GLU A 134 8.95 13.02 -16.38
CA GLU A 134 7.83 13.94 -16.61
C GLU A 134 6.60 13.22 -17.16
N GLY A 135 5.42 13.75 -16.88
CA GLY A 135 4.15 13.30 -17.46
C GLY A 135 3.47 12.14 -16.73
N PRO A 136 2.23 11.81 -17.13
CA PRO A 136 1.40 10.81 -16.44
C PRO A 136 1.78 9.37 -16.76
N ALA A 137 2.53 9.12 -17.84
CA ALA A 137 2.84 7.77 -18.31
C ALA A 137 3.72 6.96 -17.33
N GLY A 138 4.58 7.64 -16.56
CA GLY A 138 5.39 7.01 -15.52
C GLY A 138 4.74 6.93 -14.14
N PHE A 139 3.54 7.46 -13.91
CA PHE A 139 2.98 7.56 -12.55
C PHE A 139 2.76 6.18 -11.90
N LEU A 140 3.32 5.99 -10.70
CA LEU A 140 3.16 4.78 -9.89
C LEU A 140 2.14 4.99 -8.77
N ILE A 141 2.47 5.84 -7.80
CA ILE A 141 1.68 6.05 -6.58
C ILE A 141 1.78 7.51 -6.12
N SER A 142 0.81 7.93 -5.32
CA SER A 142 0.90 9.16 -4.52
C SER A 142 1.07 8.78 -3.05
N GLN A 143 2.03 9.40 -2.36
CA GLN A 143 2.28 9.22 -0.93
C GLN A 143 1.99 10.50 -0.15
N ARG A 144 1.31 10.35 0.98
CA ARG A 144 1.09 11.42 1.97
C ARG A 144 2.41 11.74 2.69
N LEU A 145 2.78 13.02 2.81
CA LEU A 145 3.99 13.48 3.49
C LEU A 145 3.71 14.12 4.85
N VAL A 146 4.45 13.72 5.88
CA VAL A 146 4.44 14.33 7.20
C VAL A 146 5.79 14.99 7.54
N PRO A 147 5.80 16.15 8.20
CA PRO A 147 7.03 16.83 8.60
C PRO A 147 7.73 16.05 9.73
N VAL A 148 9.05 15.94 9.64
CA VAL A 148 9.91 15.36 10.67
C VAL A 148 10.57 16.45 11.50
N ARG A 149 11.14 17.47 10.84
CA ARG A 149 11.83 18.61 11.46
C ARG A 149 12.07 19.74 10.47
N GLU A 150 12.09 20.97 10.98
CA GLU A 150 12.55 22.16 10.25
C GLU A 150 14.02 22.44 10.61
N GLU A 151 14.84 22.75 9.62
CA GLU A 151 16.23 23.20 9.73
C GLU A 151 16.37 24.57 9.03
N HIS A 152 17.43 25.33 9.31
CA HIS A 152 17.62 26.63 8.66
C HIS A 152 17.89 26.47 7.16
N GLY A 153 16.94 26.91 6.31
CA GLY A 153 17.01 26.78 4.85
C GLY A 153 16.44 25.45 4.32
N LYS A 154 15.81 24.61 5.16
CA LYS A 154 15.48 23.24 4.79
C LYS A 154 14.38 22.62 5.65
N VAL A 155 13.44 21.91 5.03
CA VAL A 155 12.40 21.12 5.71
C VAL A 155 12.65 19.64 5.44
N VAL A 156 12.68 18.83 6.49
CA VAL A 156 12.79 17.36 6.39
C VAL A 156 11.41 16.74 6.57
N ALA A 157 10.95 16.04 5.54
CA ALA A 157 9.69 15.31 5.49
C ALA A 157 9.92 13.81 5.35
N ARG A 158 8.87 13.01 5.55
CA ARG A 158 8.85 11.59 5.20
C ARG A 158 7.44 11.19 4.74
N PRO A 159 7.30 10.09 3.99
CA PRO A 159 6.01 9.43 3.84
C PRO A 159 5.37 9.08 5.20
N LEU A 160 4.05 9.24 5.27
CA LEU A 160 3.21 8.68 6.33
C LEU A 160 3.33 7.16 6.27
N ARG A 161 3.59 6.51 7.41
CA ARG A 161 3.78 5.05 7.46
C ARG A 161 2.45 4.33 7.28
N HIS A 162 2.48 3.11 6.76
CA HIS A 162 1.26 2.30 6.64
C HIS A 162 0.66 2.05 8.03
N GLY A 163 -0.63 2.37 8.20
CA GLY A 163 -1.34 2.30 9.48
C GLY A 163 -1.04 3.43 10.48
N GLU A 164 -0.21 4.43 10.13
CA GLU A 164 -0.04 5.64 10.94
C GLU A 164 -1.27 6.56 10.77
N PRO A 165 -1.92 7.03 11.86
CA PRO A 165 -3.04 7.96 11.75
C PRO A 165 -2.61 9.29 11.11
N ASP A 166 -3.27 9.70 10.03
CA ASP A 166 -3.10 11.03 9.45
C ASP A 166 -3.97 12.04 10.24
N ASP A 167 -3.33 13.02 10.87
CA ASP A 167 -4.01 14.17 11.48
C ASP A 167 -4.12 15.37 10.53
N GLY A 168 -3.59 15.25 9.31
CA GLY A 168 -3.64 16.27 8.27
C GLY A 168 -2.45 17.23 8.28
N ARG A 169 -1.49 17.14 9.22
CA ARG A 169 -0.32 18.03 9.28
C ARG A 169 0.45 18.10 7.96
N ARG A 170 0.81 19.29 7.48
CA ARG A 170 1.49 19.50 6.19
C ARG A 170 2.92 19.97 6.41
N CYS A 171 3.79 19.74 5.42
CA CYS A 171 5.16 20.23 5.47
C CYS A 171 5.17 21.68 4.99
N HIS A 172 5.23 22.65 5.89
CA HIS A 172 5.26 24.08 5.53
C HIS A 172 6.69 24.53 5.25
N VAL A 173 6.90 25.27 4.16
CA VAL A 173 8.21 25.55 3.56
C VAL A 173 8.31 27.03 3.23
N ARG A 174 9.43 27.69 3.57
CA ARG A 174 9.62 29.11 3.24
C ARG A 174 10.07 29.25 1.78
N PRO A 175 9.78 30.37 1.10
CA PRO A 175 10.32 30.63 -0.24
C PRO A 175 11.85 30.47 -0.28
N GLY A 176 12.34 29.57 -1.14
CA GLY A 176 13.77 29.26 -1.29
C GLY A 176 14.34 28.22 -0.31
N ASP A 177 13.57 27.69 0.64
CA ASP A 177 13.98 26.52 1.43
C ASP A 177 14.02 25.25 0.55
N GLN A 178 14.86 24.29 0.92
CA GLN A 178 14.90 22.95 0.31
C GLN A 178 13.97 21.98 1.03
N VAL A 179 13.22 21.15 0.30
CA VAL A 179 12.52 20.00 0.88
C VAL A 179 13.38 18.76 0.70
N GLU A 180 13.73 18.11 1.82
CA GLU A 180 14.36 16.80 1.84
C GLU A 180 13.32 15.75 2.25
N ILE A 181 13.05 14.78 1.37
CA ILE A 181 12.15 13.68 1.68
C ILE A 181 12.98 12.46 2.07
N LEU A 182 12.78 11.96 3.28
CA LEU A 182 13.35 10.69 3.73
C LEU A 182 12.62 9.53 3.03
N PRO A 183 13.37 8.55 2.47
CA PRO A 183 12.78 7.46 1.72
C PRO A 183 12.01 6.48 2.61
N ALA A 184 10.74 6.23 2.27
CA ALA A 184 9.94 5.17 2.86
C ALA A 184 8.77 4.79 1.94
N VAL A 185 8.96 3.76 1.09
CA VAL A 185 7.81 3.07 0.48
C VAL A 185 7.66 1.71 1.12
N GLU A 186 6.44 1.37 1.49
CA GLU A 186 6.08 0.09 2.10
C GLU A 186 5.22 -0.69 1.10
N LEU A 187 5.50 -1.98 0.90
CA LEU A 187 4.72 -2.83 -0.02
C LEU A 187 3.23 -2.87 0.37
N ASP A 188 2.93 -2.81 1.67
CA ASP A 188 1.55 -2.77 2.16
C ASP A 188 0.84 -1.44 1.83
N TYR A 189 1.56 -0.32 1.77
CA TYR A 189 1.01 0.95 1.30
C TYR A 189 0.59 0.88 -0.17
N ILE A 190 1.39 0.21 -1.02
CA ILE A 190 1.07 0.01 -2.44
C ILE A 190 -0.17 -0.90 -2.57
N ASP A 191 -0.26 -1.98 -1.78
CA ASP A 191 -1.42 -2.89 -1.76
C ASP A 191 -2.71 -2.15 -1.32
N GLU A 192 -2.63 -1.31 -0.29
CA GLU A 192 -3.76 -0.47 0.13
C GLU A 192 -4.14 0.56 -0.94
N TRP A 193 -3.16 1.21 -1.57
CA TRP A 193 -3.40 2.24 -2.58
C TRP A 193 -4.08 1.69 -3.85
N GLU A 194 -3.58 0.56 -4.38
CA GLU A 194 -4.22 -0.18 -5.50
C GLU A 194 -5.62 -0.68 -5.13
N GLY A 195 -5.92 -0.83 -3.83
CA GLY A 195 -7.22 -1.29 -3.33
C GLY A 195 -8.30 -0.21 -3.20
N ARG A 196 -7.98 1.08 -3.31
CA ARG A 196 -8.90 2.17 -2.92
C ARG A 196 -10.23 2.21 -3.68
N ASP A 197 -10.24 1.79 -4.94
CA ASP A 197 -11.43 1.69 -5.79
C ASP A 197 -11.80 0.23 -6.14
N VAL A 198 -11.17 -0.76 -5.48
CA VAL A 198 -11.34 -2.19 -5.79
C VAL A 198 -12.12 -2.90 -4.68
N SER A 199 -13.35 -3.32 -5.00
CA SER A 199 -14.14 -4.16 -4.09
C SER A 199 -13.64 -5.60 -4.08
N GLY A 200 -13.29 -6.11 -2.89
CA GLY A 200 -12.91 -7.51 -2.67
C GLY A 200 -11.42 -7.77 -2.84
N TYR A 201 -11.03 -8.43 -3.94
CA TYR A 201 -9.63 -8.80 -4.18
C TYR A 201 -8.91 -7.72 -4.99
N VAL A 202 -7.90 -7.10 -4.38
CA VAL A 202 -6.92 -6.24 -5.06
C VAL A 202 -6.03 -7.12 -5.94
N PRO A 203 -5.81 -6.83 -7.23
CA PRO A 203 -4.82 -7.55 -8.05
C PRO A 203 -3.41 -7.53 -7.44
N LEU A 204 -2.65 -8.62 -7.57
CA LEU A 204 -1.28 -8.69 -7.05
C LEU A 204 -0.25 -8.18 -8.05
N THR A 205 -0.50 -8.37 -9.34
CA THR A 205 0.46 -8.01 -10.39
C THR A 205 0.80 -6.52 -10.40
N PRO A 206 -0.16 -5.57 -10.34
CA PRO A 206 0.14 -4.13 -10.28
C PRO A 206 0.95 -3.78 -9.03
N VAL A 207 0.52 -4.27 -7.86
CA VAL A 207 1.21 -4.06 -6.56
C VAL A 207 2.67 -4.50 -6.62
N LEU A 208 2.95 -5.71 -7.11
CA LEU A 208 4.32 -6.21 -7.23
C LEU A 208 5.10 -5.52 -8.34
N TRP A 209 4.46 -5.11 -9.43
CA TRP A 209 5.11 -4.37 -10.50
C TRP A 209 5.53 -2.98 -10.04
N ALA A 210 4.66 -2.23 -9.37
CA ALA A 210 4.99 -0.94 -8.78
C ALA A 210 6.13 -1.08 -7.75
N TRP A 211 6.03 -2.03 -6.83
CA TRP A 211 7.10 -2.33 -5.86
C TRP A 211 8.45 -2.61 -6.51
N MET A 212 8.48 -3.44 -7.55
CA MET A 212 9.70 -3.83 -8.27
C MET A 212 10.21 -2.77 -9.26
N SER A 213 9.45 -1.71 -9.49
CA SER A 213 9.85 -0.51 -10.24
C SER A 213 10.52 0.55 -9.35
N LEU A 214 10.34 0.49 -8.03
CA LEU A 214 10.86 1.48 -7.07
C LEU A 214 12.34 1.30 -6.69
N GLY A 215 13.01 0.26 -7.19
CA GLY A 215 14.45 0.05 -6.95
C GLY A 215 14.96 -1.29 -7.48
N GLU A 216 16.29 -1.46 -7.48
CA GLU A 216 16.94 -2.67 -8.03
C GLU A 216 17.01 -3.86 -7.05
N HIS A 217 16.36 -3.78 -5.89
CA HIS A 217 16.42 -4.75 -4.79
C HIS A 217 16.08 -6.19 -5.19
N ASN A 218 15.30 -6.39 -6.25
CA ASN A 218 14.96 -7.71 -6.78
C ASN A 218 15.78 -8.01 -8.05
N SER A 219 16.38 -9.20 -8.14
CA SER A 219 17.02 -9.68 -9.38
C SER A 219 16.00 -9.79 -10.53
N GLU A 220 16.45 -9.70 -11.78
CA GLU A 220 15.54 -9.80 -12.95
C GLU A 220 14.78 -11.15 -12.95
N ASP A 221 15.43 -12.24 -12.56
CA ASP A 221 14.79 -13.55 -12.41
C ASP A 221 13.70 -13.53 -11.32
N LYS A 222 13.98 -12.96 -10.15
CA LYS A 222 12.99 -12.81 -9.06
C LYS A 222 11.80 -11.97 -9.51
N ARG A 223 12.03 -10.85 -10.23
CA ARG A 223 10.96 -10.01 -10.81
C ARG A 223 10.12 -10.80 -11.82
N ARG A 224 10.74 -11.43 -12.82
CA ARG A 224 10.06 -12.22 -13.87
C ARG A 224 9.24 -13.37 -13.28
N TYR A 225 9.78 -14.05 -12.26
CA TYR A 225 9.12 -15.15 -11.57
C TYR A 225 7.88 -14.68 -10.80
N LEU A 226 8.03 -13.67 -9.93
CA LEU A 226 6.95 -13.18 -9.08
C LEU A 226 5.83 -12.54 -9.91
N LEU A 227 6.15 -11.76 -10.95
CA LEU A 227 5.13 -11.21 -11.88
C LEU A 227 4.45 -12.30 -12.72
N ALA A 228 5.10 -13.45 -12.98
CA ALA A 228 4.44 -14.58 -13.63
C ALA A 228 3.57 -15.39 -12.67
N ALA A 229 3.91 -15.47 -11.38
CA ALA A 229 3.08 -16.10 -10.34
C ALA A 229 1.84 -15.23 -10.02
N ALA A 230 2.04 -13.93 -9.81
CA ALA A 230 0.97 -12.97 -9.53
C ALA A 230 -0.08 -12.93 -10.63
N ARG A 231 0.31 -12.86 -11.91
CA ARG A 231 -0.65 -12.88 -13.04
C ARG A 231 -1.50 -14.15 -13.09
N ARG A 232 -0.93 -15.30 -12.71
CA ARG A 232 -1.66 -16.57 -12.64
C ARG A 232 -2.67 -16.58 -11.49
N LEU A 233 -2.30 -16.01 -10.34
CA LEU A 233 -3.19 -15.83 -9.20
C LEU A 233 -4.34 -14.87 -9.52
N ASP A 234 -4.04 -13.71 -10.13
CA ASP A 234 -5.03 -12.70 -10.53
C ASP A 234 -5.99 -13.25 -11.59
N GLN A 235 -5.49 -14.02 -12.56
CA GLN A 235 -6.32 -14.70 -13.54
C GLN A 235 -7.23 -15.74 -12.89
N ALA A 236 -6.71 -16.54 -11.95
CA ALA A 236 -7.51 -17.52 -11.21
C ALA A 236 -8.64 -16.84 -10.44
N GLN A 237 -8.33 -15.79 -9.67
CA GLN A 237 -9.34 -15.04 -8.91
C GLN A 237 -10.41 -14.41 -9.80
N ASN A 238 -10.02 -13.83 -10.95
CA ASN A 238 -10.99 -13.28 -11.90
C ASN A 238 -11.95 -14.34 -12.45
N LEU A 239 -11.44 -15.55 -12.72
CA LEU A 239 -12.26 -16.67 -13.14
C LEU A 239 -13.16 -17.20 -12.01
N PHE A 240 -12.68 -17.27 -10.76
CA PHE A 240 -13.52 -17.65 -9.60
C PHE A 240 -14.61 -16.64 -9.30
N ARG A 241 -14.35 -15.32 -9.42
CA ARG A 241 -15.40 -14.30 -9.38
C ARG A 241 -16.44 -14.55 -10.49
N ARG A 242 -15.99 -14.84 -11.71
CA ARG A 242 -16.90 -15.10 -12.84
C ARG A 242 -17.73 -16.37 -12.64
N ILE A 243 -17.16 -17.42 -12.07
CA ILE A 243 -17.89 -18.65 -11.71
C ILE A 243 -18.99 -18.33 -10.70
N GLU A 244 -18.71 -17.53 -9.67
CA GLU A 244 -19.71 -17.17 -8.66
C GLU A 244 -20.82 -16.27 -9.24
N GLU A 245 -20.48 -15.32 -10.11
CA GLU A 245 -21.48 -14.55 -10.88
C GLU A 245 -22.41 -15.47 -11.69
N LEU A 246 -21.87 -16.47 -12.38
CA LEU A 246 -22.62 -17.44 -13.19
C LEU A 246 -23.45 -18.42 -12.34
N ARG A 247 -23.05 -18.68 -11.09
CA ARG A 247 -23.82 -19.48 -10.12
C ARG A 247 -25.00 -18.70 -9.54
N GLN A 248 -24.85 -17.39 -9.38
CA GLN A 248 -25.86 -16.50 -8.79
C GLN A 248 -26.82 -15.89 -9.82
N SER A 249 -26.52 -15.94 -11.11
CA SER A 249 -27.32 -15.29 -12.15
C SER A 249 -28.55 -16.09 -12.59
N ASP A 250 -29.72 -15.49 -12.41
CA ASP A 250 -30.97 -15.98 -13.01
C ASP A 250 -30.94 -15.83 -14.54
N HIS A 251 -31.26 -16.91 -15.26
CA HIS A 251 -31.28 -16.95 -16.71
C HIS A 251 -32.67 -17.32 -17.25
N GLU A 252 -33.24 -16.43 -18.08
CA GLU A 252 -34.54 -16.67 -18.67
C GLU A 252 -34.50 -17.77 -19.74
N GLY A 253 -35.03 -18.94 -19.38
CA GLY A 253 -35.26 -20.05 -20.28
C GLY A 253 -34.05 -20.98 -20.52
N ALA A 254 -34.37 -22.25 -20.80
CA ALA A 254 -33.40 -23.35 -20.93
C ALA A 254 -32.23 -23.15 -21.92
N PRO A 255 -32.33 -22.36 -23.02
CA PRO A 255 -31.17 -22.05 -23.85
C PRO A 255 -30.16 -21.12 -23.18
N ALA A 256 -30.61 -20.13 -22.40
CA ALA A 256 -29.73 -19.20 -21.69
C ALA A 256 -29.04 -19.92 -20.52
N THR A 257 -29.81 -20.64 -19.70
CA THR A 257 -29.29 -21.46 -18.58
C THR A 257 -28.20 -22.43 -19.04
N ARG A 258 -28.37 -23.13 -20.17
CA ARG A 258 -27.34 -24.05 -20.68
C ARG A 258 -26.05 -23.35 -21.08
N ARG A 259 -26.12 -22.16 -21.70
CA ARG A 259 -24.90 -21.40 -22.06
C ARG A 259 -24.12 -21.02 -20.82
N ALA A 260 -24.79 -20.51 -19.79
CA ALA A 260 -24.17 -20.14 -18.53
C ALA A 260 -23.52 -21.34 -17.81
N ILE A 261 -24.19 -22.51 -17.79
CA ILE A 261 -23.61 -23.74 -17.21
C ILE A 261 -22.34 -24.16 -17.97
N PHE A 262 -22.32 -24.10 -19.30
CA PHE A 262 -21.10 -24.41 -20.07
C PHE A 262 -20.00 -23.36 -19.89
N GLU A 263 -20.34 -22.08 -19.76
CA GLU A 263 -19.38 -21.01 -19.43
C GLU A 263 -18.79 -21.21 -18.03
N LEU A 264 -19.61 -21.57 -17.05
CA LEU A 264 -19.23 -21.84 -15.66
C LEU A 264 -18.25 -23.02 -15.58
N VAL A 265 -18.55 -24.13 -16.26
CA VAL A 265 -17.64 -25.29 -16.31
C VAL A 265 -16.31 -24.91 -16.97
N GLY A 266 -16.33 -24.28 -18.15
CA GLY A 266 -15.10 -23.87 -18.84
C GLY A 266 -14.27 -22.83 -18.06
N ALA A 267 -14.92 -21.90 -17.36
CA ALA A 267 -14.25 -20.98 -16.44
C ALA A 267 -13.62 -21.74 -15.25
N THR A 268 -14.28 -22.76 -14.72
CA THR A 268 -13.79 -23.61 -13.61
C THR A 268 -12.53 -24.37 -14.00
N GLU A 269 -12.50 -24.98 -15.18
CA GLU A 269 -11.33 -25.65 -15.75
C GLU A 269 -10.12 -24.70 -15.78
N LEU A 270 -10.29 -23.52 -16.38
CA LEU A 270 -9.23 -22.51 -16.51
C LEU A 270 -8.82 -21.89 -15.16
N ALA A 271 -9.75 -21.75 -14.21
CA ALA A 271 -9.49 -21.21 -12.88
C ALA A 271 -8.57 -22.13 -12.08
N VAL A 272 -8.89 -23.43 -12.04
CA VAL A 272 -8.08 -24.45 -11.36
C VAL A 272 -6.70 -24.59 -12.00
N VAL A 273 -6.61 -24.55 -13.34
CA VAL A 273 -5.31 -24.53 -14.04
C VAL A 273 -4.48 -23.32 -13.62
N SER A 274 -5.07 -22.12 -13.64
CA SER A 274 -4.36 -20.88 -13.27
C SER A 274 -3.89 -20.90 -11.82
N LEU A 275 -4.78 -21.29 -10.89
CA LEU A 275 -4.49 -21.40 -9.45
C LEU A 275 -3.39 -22.42 -9.18
N SER A 276 -3.50 -23.60 -9.76
CA SER A 276 -2.52 -24.68 -9.59
C SER A 276 -1.13 -24.27 -10.07
N ARG A 277 -1.03 -23.51 -11.17
CA ARG A 277 0.26 -22.99 -11.65
C ARG A 277 0.83 -21.90 -10.75
N ALA A 278 0.01 -21.09 -10.09
CA ALA A 278 0.48 -20.14 -9.06
C ALA A 278 0.99 -20.87 -7.81
N ILE A 279 0.27 -21.91 -7.35
CA ILE A 279 0.67 -22.78 -6.23
C ILE A 279 1.99 -23.50 -6.52
N ASP A 280 2.13 -24.12 -7.70
CA ASP A 280 3.36 -24.80 -8.12
C ASP A 280 4.58 -23.85 -8.08
N MET A 281 4.40 -22.59 -8.48
CA MET A 281 5.45 -21.57 -8.36
C MET A 281 5.75 -21.20 -6.91
N CYS A 282 4.75 -21.10 -6.04
CA CYS A 282 5.00 -20.85 -4.62
C CYS A 282 5.81 -21.99 -3.98
N ARG A 283 5.49 -23.24 -4.31
CA ARG A 283 6.23 -24.43 -3.85
C ARG A 283 7.66 -24.53 -4.39
N GLN A 284 7.92 -23.96 -5.57
CA GLN A 284 9.24 -24.02 -6.23
C GLN A 284 10.11 -22.79 -5.94
N ALA A 285 9.56 -21.74 -5.32
CA ALA A 285 10.22 -20.44 -5.16
C ALA A 285 11.61 -20.52 -4.50
N GLU A 286 11.78 -21.30 -3.43
CA GLU A 286 13.09 -21.51 -2.77
C GLU A 286 14.13 -22.00 -3.79
N SER A 287 13.80 -23.03 -4.56
CA SER A 287 14.71 -23.61 -5.57
C SER A 287 14.89 -22.77 -6.84
N ALA A 288 13.91 -21.92 -7.17
CA ALA A 288 13.87 -21.19 -8.44
C ALA A 288 14.40 -19.75 -8.33
N ILE A 289 14.21 -19.10 -7.18
CA ILE A 289 14.58 -17.70 -6.92
C ILE A 289 15.25 -17.47 -5.56
N GLY A 290 15.56 -18.53 -4.80
CA GLY A 290 16.40 -18.47 -3.60
C GLY A 290 15.73 -17.89 -2.34
N THR A 291 14.40 -17.77 -2.31
CA THR A 291 13.69 -17.17 -1.17
C THR A 291 13.79 -18.01 0.12
N ILE A 292 13.95 -17.32 1.25
CA ILE A 292 13.88 -17.94 2.60
C ILE A 292 12.46 -17.95 3.19
N VAL A 293 11.48 -17.33 2.52
CA VAL A 293 10.09 -17.28 2.99
C VAL A 293 9.49 -18.67 2.92
N ARG A 294 8.92 -19.14 4.03
CA ARG A 294 8.31 -20.49 4.10
C ARG A 294 6.96 -20.50 3.41
N VAL A 295 6.73 -21.53 2.60
CA VAL A 295 5.43 -21.81 1.97
C VAL A 295 4.40 -22.10 3.07
N PRO A 296 3.25 -21.40 3.13
CA PRO A 296 2.21 -21.62 4.12
C PRO A 296 1.58 -23.02 4.05
N ASN A 297 1.14 -23.53 5.20
CA ASN A 297 0.54 -24.86 5.32
C ASN A 297 -0.74 -25.01 4.48
N GLU A 298 -1.49 -23.93 4.30
CA GLU A 298 -2.68 -23.84 3.46
C GLU A 298 -2.34 -24.19 2.00
N ILE A 299 -1.23 -23.66 1.49
CA ILE A 299 -0.74 -23.97 0.15
C ILE A 299 -0.35 -25.45 0.07
N THR A 300 0.40 -25.98 1.06
CA THR A 300 0.87 -27.37 1.00
C THR A 300 -0.24 -28.40 1.17
N THR A 301 -1.26 -28.12 1.98
CA THR A 301 -2.32 -29.07 2.33
C THR A 301 -3.28 -29.29 1.17
N THR A 302 -3.73 -28.21 0.51
CA THR A 302 -4.69 -28.30 -0.61
C THR A 302 -4.00 -28.56 -1.96
N CYS A 303 -2.67 -28.40 -2.06
CA CYS A 303 -1.95 -28.55 -3.33
C CYS A 303 -2.19 -29.90 -4.01
N ASP A 304 -2.20 -31.01 -3.28
CA ASP A 304 -2.35 -32.33 -3.91
C ASP A 304 -3.73 -32.48 -4.56
N ALA A 305 -4.80 -31.97 -3.94
CA ALA A 305 -6.13 -31.93 -4.53
C ALA A 305 -6.18 -31.01 -5.76
N VAL A 306 -5.68 -29.77 -5.64
CA VAL A 306 -5.65 -28.80 -6.75
C VAL A 306 -4.84 -29.32 -7.94
N THR A 307 -3.68 -29.94 -7.70
CA THR A 307 -2.83 -30.53 -8.75
C THR A 307 -3.48 -31.75 -9.39
N LYS A 308 -4.21 -32.57 -8.64
CA LYS A 308 -4.93 -33.74 -9.18
C LYS A 308 -6.13 -33.33 -10.03
N ILE A 309 -6.92 -32.37 -9.56
CA ILE A 309 -8.05 -31.80 -10.30
C ILE A 309 -7.54 -31.07 -11.56
N ARG A 310 -6.46 -30.27 -11.46
CA ARG A 310 -5.79 -29.68 -12.63
C ARG A 310 -5.44 -30.75 -13.66
N ASN A 311 -4.72 -31.80 -13.27
CA ASN A 311 -4.30 -32.87 -14.18
C ASN A 311 -5.48 -33.69 -14.75
N ALA A 312 -6.68 -33.57 -14.18
CA ALA A 312 -7.90 -34.11 -14.78
C ALA A 312 -8.43 -33.18 -15.88
N TYR A 313 -8.50 -31.87 -15.63
CA TYR A 313 -8.92 -30.87 -16.62
C TYR A 313 -7.90 -30.65 -17.77
N GLU A 314 -6.59 -30.66 -17.50
CA GLU A 314 -5.53 -30.56 -18.54
C GLU A 314 -5.52 -31.75 -19.51
N HIS A 315 -6.22 -32.85 -19.17
CA HIS A 315 -6.34 -34.08 -19.97
C HIS A 315 -7.79 -34.54 -20.11
N ILE A 316 -8.74 -33.59 -20.16
CA ILE A 316 -10.18 -33.83 -20.14
C ILE A 316 -10.63 -34.74 -21.32
N GLU A 317 -9.90 -34.73 -22.42
CA GLU A 317 -10.09 -35.60 -23.59
C GLU A 317 -9.85 -37.08 -23.28
N ASP A 318 -8.84 -37.41 -22.46
CA ASP A 318 -8.57 -38.78 -22.01
C ASP A 318 -9.55 -39.16 -20.90
N ARG A 319 -9.95 -38.19 -20.05
CA ARG A 319 -10.95 -38.40 -18.99
C ARG A 319 -12.32 -38.73 -19.56
N ALA A 320 -12.73 -38.07 -20.64
CA ALA A 320 -14.00 -38.31 -21.33
C ALA A 320 -14.14 -39.76 -21.86
N LEU A 321 -13.01 -40.45 -22.06
CA LEU A 321 -12.96 -41.86 -22.46
C LEU A 321 -12.82 -42.83 -21.28
N GLY A 322 -12.87 -42.34 -20.04
CA GLY A 322 -12.72 -43.14 -18.82
C GLY A 322 -11.26 -43.49 -18.48
N ASN A 323 -10.28 -42.73 -18.97
CA ASN A 323 -8.86 -43.05 -18.86
C ASN A 323 -8.06 -42.12 -17.93
N GLU A 324 -6.89 -42.62 -17.51
CA GLU A 324 -5.72 -41.85 -17.09
C GLU A 324 -4.50 -42.29 -17.90
N ARG A 325 -3.90 -41.39 -18.68
CA ARG A 325 -2.73 -41.66 -19.53
C ARG A 325 -2.98 -42.84 -20.48
N HIS A 326 -4.14 -42.81 -21.14
CA HIS A 326 -4.62 -43.82 -22.10
C HIS A 326 -4.81 -45.23 -21.50
N ARG A 327 -5.09 -45.31 -20.19
CA ARG A 327 -5.44 -46.56 -19.49
C ARG A 327 -6.72 -46.36 -18.67
N PRO A 328 -7.64 -47.35 -18.60
CA PRO A 328 -8.85 -47.23 -17.79
C PRO A 328 -8.54 -46.88 -16.34
N HIS A 329 -9.24 -45.89 -15.78
CA HIS A 329 -9.05 -45.45 -14.39
C HIS A 329 -10.42 -45.26 -13.71
N PRO A 330 -10.65 -45.83 -12.50
CA PRO A 330 -11.97 -45.83 -11.87
C PRO A 330 -12.53 -44.41 -11.64
N ASP A 331 -11.65 -43.48 -11.30
CA ASP A 331 -12.05 -42.09 -10.99
C ASP A 331 -12.14 -41.18 -12.23
N ALA A 332 -11.74 -41.63 -13.43
CA ALA A 332 -11.58 -40.76 -14.60
C ALA A 332 -12.85 -39.95 -14.94
N LEU A 333 -14.03 -40.56 -14.79
CA LEU A 333 -15.31 -39.92 -15.08
C LEU A 333 -15.84 -39.03 -13.95
N THR A 334 -15.23 -39.06 -12.76
CA THR A 334 -15.72 -38.28 -11.61
C THR A 334 -15.55 -36.77 -11.78
N ILE A 335 -14.59 -36.33 -12.60
CA ILE A 335 -14.38 -34.91 -12.92
C ILE A 335 -15.58 -34.27 -13.64
N PHE A 336 -16.45 -35.07 -14.26
CA PHE A 336 -17.64 -34.61 -14.99
C PHE A 336 -18.90 -34.46 -14.12
N LYS A 337 -18.78 -34.54 -12.79
CA LYS A 337 -19.87 -34.25 -11.83
C LYS A 337 -20.16 -32.74 -11.73
N HIS A 338 -20.54 -32.14 -12.87
CA HIS A 338 -20.76 -30.70 -12.97
C HIS A 338 -21.99 -30.22 -12.17
N ASP A 339 -22.88 -31.12 -11.79
CA ASP A 339 -24.00 -30.85 -10.87
C ASP A 339 -23.51 -30.37 -9.49
N GLN A 340 -22.43 -30.97 -8.96
CA GLN A 340 -21.80 -30.54 -7.71
C GLN A 340 -21.07 -29.19 -7.85
N VAL A 341 -20.45 -28.93 -9.01
CA VAL A 341 -19.76 -27.66 -9.29
C VAL A 341 -20.77 -26.51 -9.40
N VAL A 342 -21.88 -26.73 -10.12
CA VAL A 342 -22.94 -25.72 -10.31
C VAL A 342 -23.71 -25.50 -9.01
N GLY A 343 -24.24 -26.57 -8.41
CA GLY A 343 -25.08 -26.49 -7.21
C GLY A 343 -24.26 -26.15 -5.97
N ASP A 344 -23.41 -27.07 -5.52
CA ASP A 344 -22.72 -26.99 -4.23
C ASP A 344 -21.47 -26.10 -4.27
N GLY A 345 -20.92 -25.81 -5.46
CA GLY A 345 -19.63 -25.11 -5.59
C GLY A 345 -18.46 -26.02 -5.24
N VAL A 346 -18.56 -27.32 -5.55
CA VAL A 346 -17.58 -28.35 -5.17
C VAL A 346 -17.09 -29.09 -6.41
N ILE A 347 -15.77 -29.20 -6.55
CA ILE A 347 -15.15 -30.05 -7.57
C ILE A 347 -14.69 -31.36 -6.93
N GLU A 348 -15.08 -32.49 -7.50
CA GLU A 348 -14.63 -33.82 -7.10
C GLU A 348 -13.78 -34.49 -8.19
N TYR A 349 -12.70 -35.16 -7.78
CA TYR A 349 -11.95 -36.10 -8.61
C TYR A 349 -11.47 -37.28 -7.77
N GLY A 350 -12.16 -38.42 -7.85
CA GLY A 350 -11.90 -39.59 -7.01
C GLY A 350 -12.02 -39.26 -5.52
N ALA A 351 -10.92 -39.37 -4.77
CA ALA A 351 -10.84 -38.99 -3.36
C ALA A 351 -10.46 -37.51 -3.13
N TYR A 352 -10.15 -36.75 -4.18
CA TYR A 352 -9.78 -35.34 -4.09
C TYR A 352 -11.03 -34.46 -4.22
N ARG A 353 -11.13 -33.46 -3.34
CA ARG A 353 -12.20 -32.45 -3.34
C ARG A 353 -11.56 -31.06 -3.31
N LEU A 354 -12.21 -30.09 -3.96
CA LEU A 354 -11.91 -28.67 -3.80
C LEU A 354 -13.20 -27.88 -3.66
N ASP A 355 -13.33 -27.15 -2.55
CA ASP A 355 -14.48 -26.33 -2.21
C ASP A 355 -14.26 -24.86 -2.67
N LEU A 356 -15.08 -24.41 -3.61
CA LEU A 356 -14.93 -23.08 -4.24
C LEU A 356 -15.32 -21.93 -3.30
N ILE A 357 -16.12 -22.21 -2.27
CA ILE A 357 -16.66 -21.20 -1.35
C ILE A 357 -15.72 -21.00 -0.17
N THR A 358 -15.10 -22.08 0.33
CA THR A 358 -14.32 -22.06 1.58
C THR A 358 -12.82 -22.26 1.39
N GLU A 359 -12.39 -23.22 0.58
CA GLU A 359 -10.96 -23.55 0.42
C GLU A 359 -10.28 -22.62 -0.60
N VAL A 360 -10.93 -22.33 -1.74
CA VAL A 360 -10.37 -21.47 -2.79
C VAL A 360 -10.02 -20.06 -2.30
N PRO A 361 -10.88 -19.33 -1.56
CA PRO A 361 -10.52 -18.02 -1.02
C PRO A 361 -9.36 -18.07 -0.01
N GLN A 362 -9.26 -19.15 0.78
CA GLN A 362 -8.15 -19.33 1.73
C GLN A 362 -6.82 -19.53 1.01
N ILE A 363 -6.76 -20.42 0.02
CA ILE A 363 -5.51 -20.67 -0.72
C ILE A 363 -5.13 -19.49 -1.63
N ILE A 364 -6.08 -18.74 -2.19
CA ILE A 364 -5.79 -17.50 -2.92
C ILE A 364 -5.18 -16.45 -1.97
N ARG A 365 -5.75 -16.27 -0.77
CA ARG A 365 -5.20 -15.37 0.25
C ARG A 365 -3.79 -15.80 0.70
N ALA A 366 -3.59 -17.08 0.99
CA ALA A 366 -2.29 -17.61 1.39
C ALA A 366 -1.23 -17.45 0.29
N THR A 367 -1.60 -17.72 -0.97
CA THR A 367 -0.75 -17.52 -2.15
C THR A 367 -0.39 -16.04 -2.35
N ARG A 368 -1.36 -15.12 -2.19
CA ARG A 368 -1.11 -13.67 -2.24
C ARG A 368 -0.08 -13.25 -1.18
N GLN A 369 -0.33 -13.61 0.07
CA GLN A 369 0.52 -13.17 1.19
C GLN A 369 1.92 -13.77 1.13
N PHE A 370 2.06 -15.04 0.69
CA PHE A 370 3.36 -15.63 0.40
C PHE A 370 4.12 -14.83 -0.67
N LEU A 371 3.51 -14.56 -1.83
CA LEU A 371 4.15 -13.83 -2.91
C LEU A 371 4.54 -12.38 -2.52
N LYS A 372 3.72 -11.70 -1.71
CA LYS A 372 4.10 -10.41 -1.09
C LYS A 372 5.31 -10.55 -0.17
N GLY A 373 5.31 -11.55 0.72
CA GLY A 373 6.45 -11.82 1.61
C GLY A 373 7.75 -12.07 0.84
N VAL A 374 7.71 -12.86 -0.23
CA VAL A 374 8.88 -13.10 -1.09
C VAL A 374 9.34 -11.83 -1.79
N ALA A 375 8.42 -10.95 -2.21
CA ALA A 375 8.77 -9.67 -2.83
C ALA A 375 9.37 -8.64 -1.85
N ALA A 376 9.01 -8.73 -0.57
CA ALA A 376 9.53 -7.88 0.52
C ALA A 376 10.86 -8.38 1.10
N GLU A 377 11.31 -9.59 0.75
CA GLU A 377 12.66 -10.08 1.05
C GLU A 377 13.69 -9.33 0.19
N ILE A 378 14.49 -8.49 0.85
CA ILE A 378 15.55 -7.62 0.29
C ILE A 378 16.89 -8.00 0.91
#